data_AF-A0A5C4L6H4-F1
#
_entry.id   AF-A0A5C4L6H4-F1
#
_cell.length_a   1.000
_cell.length_b   1.000
_cell.length_c   1.000
_cell.angle_alpha   90.00
_cell.angle_beta   90.00
_cell.angle_gamma   90.00
#
_symmetry.space_group_name_H-M   'P 1'
#
loop_
_entity.id
_entity.type
_entity.pdbx_description
1 polymer ?
#
loop_
_entity_poly.entity_id
_entity_poly.type
_entity_poly.pdbx_seq_one_letter_code
_entity_poly.pdbx_strand_id
1 'polypeptide(L)'
;MFVTTNDGKIVNLDHIVSAEEPRTGIGFSVMFADGRKERLLLPVADLDALCGTIVPAPPGFMVFEVNIPPVAEAAKGLVCLDPKPIIAFRISAAVDRPVPITADGPVSSSGGWTFAVRGPEGPWVGPDGDYERAADFKAACERELAEAVARHPRKAA
;
A
#
# COMPACT_ATOMS: atom_id res chain seq x y z
N MET A 1 -13.42 -2.96 -1.41
CA MET A 1 -13.21 -4.41 -1.64
C MET A 1 -14.12 -5.23 -0.74
N PHE A 2 -14.81 -6.25 -1.26
CA PHE A 2 -15.65 -7.15 -0.45
C PHE A 2 -14.94 -8.48 -0.21
N VAL A 3 -15.03 -9.00 1.02
CA VAL A 3 -14.56 -10.34 1.37
C VAL A 3 -15.63 -11.14 2.06
N THR A 4 -15.59 -12.46 1.86
CA THR A 4 -16.45 -13.41 2.57
C THR A 4 -15.68 -13.96 3.76
N THR A 5 -16.20 -13.77 4.97
CA THR A 5 -15.63 -14.36 6.19
C THR A 5 -15.86 -15.87 6.23
N ASN A 6 -15.12 -16.58 7.07
CA ASN A 6 -15.26 -18.02 7.30
C ASN A 6 -16.65 -18.42 7.86
N ASP A 7 -17.36 -17.48 8.49
CA ASP A 7 -18.77 -17.65 8.91
C ASP A 7 -19.78 -17.20 7.84
N GLY A 8 -19.33 -16.90 6.62
CA GLY A 8 -20.18 -16.64 5.46
C GLY A 8 -20.72 -15.20 5.35
N LYS A 9 -20.24 -14.26 6.17
CA LYS A 9 -20.62 -12.84 6.06
C LYS A 9 -19.84 -12.17 4.94
N ILE A 10 -20.52 -11.32 4.18
CA ILE A 10 -19.86 -10.45 3.19
C ILE A 10 -19.58 -9.11 3.86
N VAL A 11 -18.31 -8.71 3.88
CA VAL A 11 -17.84 -7.49 4.55
C VAL A 11 -17.21 -6.57 3.53
N ASN A 12 -17.63 -5.30 3.53
CA ASN A 12 -16.94 -4.26 2.77
C ASN A 12 -15.74 -3.75 3.57
N LEU A 13 -14.55 -4.08 3.10
CA LEU A 13 -13.27 -3.71 3.70
C LEU A 13 -13.00 -2.20 3.65
N ASP A 14 -13.64 -1.48 2.72
CA ASP A 14 -13.44 -0.03 2.57
C ASP A 14 -13.99 0.76 3.77
N HIS A 15 -14.85 0.12 4.57
CA HIS A 15 -15.41 0.72 5.77
C HIS A 15 -14.65 0.31 7.04
N ILE A 16 -13.58 -0.47 6.96
CA ILE A 16 -12.81 -0.91 8.12
C ILE A 16 -11.71 0.12 8.42
N VAL A 17 -11.75 0.66 9.64
CA VAL A 17 -10.82 1.67 10.15
C VAL A 17 -9.68 1.06 10.96
N SER A 18 -9.95 -0.06 11.62
CA SER A 18 -8.91 -0.87 12.26
C SER A 18 -9.32 -2.33 12.30
N ALA A 19 -8.33 -3.21 12.23
CA ALA A 19 -8.47 -4.61 12.57
C ALA A 19 -7.35 -5.00 13.53
N GLU A 20 -7.73 -5.63 14.63
CA GLU A 20 -6.82 -6.10 15.68
C GLU A 20 -6.97 -7.60 15.83
N GLU A 21 -5.84 -8.29 15.87
CA GLU A 21 -5.81 -9.69 16.28
C GLU A 21 -6.06 -9.76 17.80
N PRO A 22 -7.11 -10.46 18.26
CA PRO A 22 -7.41 -10.53 19.67
C PRO A 22 -6.34 -11.37 20.39
N ARG A 23 -5.98 -10.94 21.60
CA ARG A 23 -5.05 -11.69 22.48
C ARG A 23 -5.51 -13.12 22.77
N THR A 24 -6.81 -13.40 22.65
CA THR A 24 -7.42 -14.73 22.88
C THR A 24 -8.64 -14.97 21.97
N GLY A 25 -8.71 -16.17 21.36
CA GLY A 25 -9.85 -16.68 20.57
C GLY A 25 -9.68 -16.56 19.05
N ILE A 26 -10.69 -16.99 18.29
CA ILE A 26 -10.66 -17.07 16.81
C ILE A 26 -11.28 -15.81 16.17
N GLY A 27 -10.66 -15.26 15.13
CA GLY A 27 -11.16 -14.09 14.38
C GLY A 27 -10.59 -12.76 14.87
N PHE A 28 -10.97 -11.65 14.23
CA PHE A 28 -10.38 -10.33 14.38
C PHE A 28 -11.37 -9.32 14.95
N SER A 29 -10.91 -8.42 15.81
CA SER A 29 -11.72 -7.30 16.26
C SER A 29 -11.60 -6.17 15.26
N VAL A 30 -12.69 -5.85 14.59
CA VAL A 30 -12.75 -4.88 13.50
C VAL A 30 -13.58 -3.69 13.93
N MET A 31 -13.04 -2.48 13.71
CA MET A 31 -13.75 -1.23 13.88
C MET A 31 -14.12 -0.66 12.51
N PHE A 32 -15.41 -0.39 12.32
CA PHE A 32 -15.93 0.22 11.10
C PHE A 32 -15.97 1.75 11.19
N ALA A 33 -16.10 2.40 10.04
CA ALA A 33 -16.15 3.86 9.89
C ALA A 33 -17.38 4.49 10.56
N ASP A 34 -18.44 3.70 10.76
CA ASP A 34 -19.65 4.08 11.50
C ASP A 34 -19.47 3.96 13.04
N GLY A 35 -18.27 3.57 13.51
CA GLY A 35 -17.94 3.37 14.92
C GLY A 35 -18.33 2.00 15.46
N ARG A 36 -18.97 1.14 14.66
CA ARG A 36 -19.34 -0.22 15.05
C ARG A 36 -18.08 -1.07 15.24
N LYS A 37 -18.04 -1.85 16.32
CA LYS A 37 -17.02 -2.86 16.56
C LYS A 37 -17.62 -4.24 16.39
N GLU A 38 -17.00 -5.07 15.57
CA GLU A 38 -17.47 -6.43 15.29
C GLU A 38 -16.31 -7.42 15.29
N ARG A 39 -16.60 -8.67 15.67
CA ARG A 39 -15.65 -9.77 15.52
C ARG A 39 -15.87 -10.45 14.17
N LEU A 40 -14.85 -10.48 13.32
CA LEU A 40 -14.89 -11.07 11.98
C LEU A 40 -13.95 -12.27 11.86
N LEU A 41 -14.42 -13.38 11.30
CA LEU A 41 -13.61 -14.57 11.07
C LEU A 41 -13.00 -14.53 9.66
N LEU A 42 -11.94 -13.74 9.44
CA LEU A 42 -11.31 -13.61 8.12
C LEU A 42 -10.21 -14.68 7.90
N PRO A 43 -9.87 -15.02 6.64
CA PRO A 43 -8.64 -15.74 6.33
C PRO A 43 -7.40 -14.92 6.74
N VAL A 44 -6.35 -15.59 7.26
CA VAL A 44 -5.11 -14.93 7.72
C VAL A 44 -4.39 -14.19 6.58
N ALA A 45 -4.50 -14.64 5.34
CA ALA A 45 -3.89 -13.96 4.19
C ALA A 45 -4.51 -12.58 3.89
N ASP A 46 -5.77 -12.36 4.26
CA ASP A 46 -6.45 -11.07 4.11
C ASP A 46 -6.12 -10.12 5.29
N LEU A 47 -5.43 -10.64 6.31
CA LEU A 47 -5.18 -9.96 7.58
C LEU A 47 -4.10 -8.88 7.48
N ASP A 48 -2.96 -9.19 6.84
CA ASP A 48 -1.85 -8.24 6.71
C ASP A 48 -2.25 -6.98 5.94
N ALA A 49 -3.21 -7.13 5.02
CA ALA A 49 -3.80 -6.03 4.27
C ALA A 49 -4.79 -5.18 5.10
N LEU A 50 -5.27 -5.66 6.25
CA LEU A 50 -6.33 -5.03 7.05
C LEU A 50 -5.89 -4.56 8.44
N CYS A 51 -4.88 -5.21 9.03
CA CYS A 51 -4.38 -4.85 10.35
C CYS A 51 -3.65 -3.51 10.35
N GLY A 52 -3.94 -2.70 11.37
CA GLY A 52 -3.35 -1.38 11.55
C GLY A 52 -4.36 -0.32 11.95
N THR A 53 -3.87 0.77 12.54
CA THR A 53 -4.66 1.94 12.90
C THR A 53 -4.69 2.91 11.74
N ILE A 54 -5.88 3.30 11.29
CA ILE A 54 -6.02 4.39 10.32
C ILE A 54 -6.03 5.73 11.06
N VAL A 55 -5.08 6.60 10.70
CA VAL A 55 -4.93 7.96 11.23
C VAL A 55 -5.18 8.95 10.10
N PRO A 56 -6.05 9.97 10.27
CA PRO A 56 -6.24 11.01 9.27
C PRO A 56 -4.92 11.69 8.89
N ALA A 57 -4.70 11.90 7.60
CA ALA A 57 -3.52 12.60 7.12
C ALA A 57 -3.69 14.11 7.36
N PRO A 58 -2.67 14.83 7.83
CA PRO A 58 -2.69 16.29 7.80
C PRO A 58 -2.89 16.79 6.37
N PRO A 59 -3.49 17.99 6.18
CA PRO A 59 -3.62 18.57 4.85
C PRO A 59 -2.28 18.73 4.13
N GLY A 60 -2.29 18.54 2.81
CA GLY A 60 -1.11 18.76 1.96
C GLY A 60 -0.19 17.55 1.77
N PHE A 61 -0.52 16.40 2.36
CA PHE A 61 0.18 15.15 2.06
C PHE A 61 -0.24 14.59 0.70
N MET A 62 0.75 14.19 -0.10
CA MET A 62 0.58 13.64 -1.44
C MET A 62 1.32 12.31 -1.57
N VAL A 63 0.81 11.41 -2.40
CA VAL A 63 1.49 10.18 -2.79
C VAL A 63 1.77 10.19 -4.29
N PHE A 64 2.93 9.70 -4.68
CA PHE A 64 3.32 9.48 -6.07
C PHE A 64 3.55 7.99 -6.29
N GLU A 65 2.74 7.39 -7.17
CA GLU A 65 2.71 5.96 -7.42
C GLU A 65 3.40 5.62 -8.76
N VAL A 66 4.25 4.60 -8.74
CA VAL A 66 4.97 4.11 -9.92
C VAL A 66 4.83 2.59 -9.99
N ASN A 67 4.44 2.09 -11.16
CA ASN A 67 4.51 0.66 -11.46
C ASN A 67 5.84 0.34 -12.14
N ILE A 68 6.62 -0.53 -11.48
CA ILE A 68 7.80 -1.19 -12.02
C ILE A 68 7.32 -2.56 -12.54
N PRO A 69 7.12 -2.72 -13.86
CA PRO A 69 6.57 -3.95 -14.41
C PRO A 69 7.54 -5.12 -14.19
N PRO A 70 7.03 -6.36 -14.10
CA PRO A 70 7.88 -7.55 -14.04
C PRO A 70 8.77 -7.64 -15.28
N VAL A 71 9.94 -8.30 -15.15
CA VAL A 71 10.99 -8.35 -16.19
C VAL A 71 10.47 -8.75 -17.57
N ALA A 72 9.52 -9.69 -17.65
CA ALA A 72 8.92 -10.13 -18.91
C ALA A 72 8.22 -8.99 -19.69
N GLU A 73 7.80 -7.94 -18.99
CA GLU A 73 7.10 -6.78 -19.53
C GLU A 73 7.92 -5.48 -19.47
N ALA A 74 9.20 -5.54 -19.07
CA ALA A 74 10.04 -4.36 -18.85
C ALA A 74 10.16 -3.44 -20.09
N ALA A 75 9.95 -3.97 -21.30
CA ALA A 75 9.92 -3.19 -22.53
C ALA A 75 8.77 -2.15 -22.59
N LYS A 76 7.74 -2.29 -21.75
CA LYS A 76 6.63 -1.32 -21.63
C LYS A 76 7.03 -0.08 -20.82
N GLY A 77 8.18 -0.08 -20.14
CA GLY A 77 8.63 1.02 -19.29
C GLY A 77 7.80 1.17 -18.02
N LEU A 78 8.12 2.21 -17.23
CA LEU A 78 7.39 2.51 -16.00
C LEU A 78 6.04 3.16 -16.31
N VAL A 79 5.03 2.85 -15.49
CA VAL A 79 3.79 3.64 -15.44
C VAL A 79 3.86 4.55 -14.22
N CYS A 80 3.78 5.86 -14.44
CA CYS A 80 3.72 6.85 -13.35
C CYS A 80 2.31 7.42 -13.29
N LEU A 81 1.70 7.39 -12.11
CA LEU A 81 0.42 8.06 -11.89
C LEU A 81 0.65 9.51 -11.43
N ASP A 82 -0.31 10.37 -11.72
CA ASP A 82 -0.31 11.73 -11.18
C ASP A 82 -0.33 11.69 -9.64
N PRO A 83 0.37 12.61 -8.95
CA PRO A 83 0.34 12.66 -7.50
C PRO A 83 -1.08 12.81 -6.97
N LYS A 84 -1.45 11.99 -5.98
CA LYS A 84 -2.79 12.00 -5.36
C LYS A 84 -2.73 12.52 -3.93
N PRO A 85 -3.75 13.25 -3.45
CA PRO A 85 -3.84 13.62 -2.05
C PRO A 85 -4.05 12.39 -1.17
N ILE A 86 -3.32 12.35 -0.06
CA ILE A 86 -3.48 11.34 0.99
C ILE A 86 -4.56 11.83 1.95
N ILE A 87 -5.55 11.00 2.23
CA ILE A 87 -6.64 11.29 3.17
C ILE A 87 -6.40 10.66 4.55
N ALA A 88 -5.64 9.56 4.59
CA ALA A 88 -5.27 8.88 5.83
C ALA A 88 -4.00 8.02 5.66
N PHE A 89 -3.43 7.60 6.78
CA PHE A 89 -2.37 6.62 6.84
C PHE A 89 -2.83 5.40 7.62
N ARG A 90 -2.56 4.20 7.10
CA ARG A 90 -2.66 2.96 7.87
C ARG A 90 -1.31 2.66 8.50
N ILE A 91 -1.28 2.62 9.83
CA ILE A 91 -0.09 2.30 10.62
C ILE A 91 -0.25 0.88 11.13
N SER A 92 0.58 -0.04 10.64
CA SER A 92 0.61 -1.43 11.11
C SER A 92 1.94 -1.72 11.81
N ALA A 93 1.91 -2.54 12.85
CA ALA A 93 3.12 -2.98 13.55
C ALA A 93 4.01 -3.91 12.69
N ALA A 94 3.47 -4.46 11.61
CA ALA A 94 4.17 -5.38 10.70
C ALA A 94 4.99 -4.67 9.60
N VAL A 95 4.80 -3.36 9.41
CA VAL A 95 5.48 -2.58 8.36
C VAL A 95 6.23 -1.40 8.96
N ASP A 96 7.47 -1.20 8.50
CA ASP A 96 8.33 -0.11 8.99
C ASP A 96 7.82 1.28 8.58
N ARG A 97 6.97 1.36 7.54
CA ARG A 97 6.44 2.63 7.01
C ARG A 97 4.91 2.59 6.89
N PRO A 98 4.19 3.64 7.30
CA PRO A 98 2.74 3.73 7.14
C PRO A 98 2.31 3.62 5.67
N VAL A 99 1.18 2.96 5.42
CA VAL A 99 0.60 2.85 4.07
C VAL A 99 -0.31 4.05 3.83
N PRO A 100 -0.07 4.87 2.80
CA PRO A 100 -0.95 5.99 2.47
C PRO A 100 -2.27 5.49 1.87
N ILE A 101 -3.37 6.18 2.21
CA ILE A 101 -4.71 5.93 1.70
C ILE A 101 -5.15 7.18 0.94
N THR A 102 -5.61 6.98 -0.30
CA THR A 102 -6.17 8.02 -1.17
C THR A 102 -7.70 7.87 -1.27
N ALA A 103 -8.36 8.73 -2.04
CA ALA A 103 -9.78 8.59 -2.35
C ALA A 103 -10.11 7.26 -3.07
N ASP A 104 -9.14 6.69 -3.79
CA ASP A 104 -9.29 5.42 -4.50
C ASP A 104 -9.05 4.19 -3.59
N GLY A 105 -8.60 4.43 -2.35
CA GLY A 105 -8.25 3.40 -1.37
C GLY A 105 -6.75 3.38 -1.00
N PRO A 106 -6.32 2.34 -0.26
CA PRO A 106 -4.93 2.15 0.14
C PRO A 106 -4.01 1.98 -1.07
N VAL A 107 -2.87 2.65 -1.05
CA VAL A 107 -1.84 2.47 -2.07
C VAL A 107 -1.19 1.10 -1.87
N SER A 108 -1.08 0.33 -2.95
CA SER A 108 -0.48 -0.99 -2.92
C SER A 108 1.00 -0.94 -3.27
N SER A 109 1.82 -1.69 -2.55
CA SER A 109 3.21 -1.99 -2.92
C SER A 109 3.38 -3.38 -3.57
N SER A 110 2.28 -3.97 -4.05
CA SER A 110 2.27 -5.31 -4.65
C SER A 110 2.16 -5.27 -6.17
N GLY A 111 2.50 -6.37 -6.84
CA GLY A 111 2.38 -6.49 -8.29
C GLY A 111 3.26 -5.51 -9.07
N GLY A 112 4.42 -5.14 -8.51
CA GLY A 112 5.35 -4.17 -9.10
C GLY A 112 5.01 -2.72 -8.80
N TRP A 113 3.92 -2.42 -8.09
CA TRP A 113 3.65 -1.07 -7.63
C TRP A 113 4.57 -0.67 -6.47
N THR A 114 5.01 0.58 -6.49
CA THR A 114 5.74 1.24 -5.42
C THR A 114 5.30 2.70 -5.33
N PHE A 115 5.62 3.39 -4.24
CA PHE A 115 5.18 4.76 -4.02
C PHE A 115 6.13 5.57 -3.15
N ALA A 116 6.08 6.89 -3.31
CA ALA A 116 6.71 7.84 -2.38
C ALA A 116 5.67 8.82 -1.83
N VAL A 117 5.75 9.10 -0.54
CA VAL A 117 4.86 10.04 0.17
C VAL A 117 5.58 11.37 0.36
N ARG A 118 4.90 12.50 0.15
CA ARG A 118 5.44 13.81 0.50
C ARG A 118 4.48 14.56 1.40
N GLY A 119 5.00 15.04 2.53
CA GLY A 119 4.32 16.04 3.35
C GLY A 119 4.37 17.44 2.72
N PRO A 120 3.58 18.39 3.23
CA PRO A 120 3.54 19.76 2.71
C PRO A 120 4.90 20.46 2.73
N GLU A 121 5.73 20.14 3.72
CA GLU A 121 7.12 20.59 3.82
C GLU A 121 8.00 19.40 4.19
N GLY A 122 8.97 19.06 3.33
CA GLY A 122 9.89 17.95 3.57
C GLY A 122 10.25 17.14 2.32
N PRO A 123 11.20 16.20 2.47
CA PRO A 123 11.56 15.26 1.43
C PRO A 123 10.41 14.29 1.14
N TRP A 124 10.44 13.69 -0.04
CA TRP A 124 9.63 12.53 -0.39
C TRP A 124 10.16 11.32 0.38
N VAL A 125 9.28 10.53 0.96
CA VAL A 125 9.56 9.36 1.79
C VAL A 125 9.11 8.15 0.97
N GLY A 126 10.06 7.44 0.36
CA GLY A 126 9.82 6.22 -0.42
C GLY A 126 9.91 4.95 0.45
N PRO A 127 9.82 3.75 -0.14
CA PRO A 127 9.93 2.50 0.61
C PRO A 127 11.37 2.20 1.06
N ASP A 128 12.36 2.71 0.32
CA ASP A 128 13.78 2.40 0.42
C ASP A 128 14.63 3.57 0.92
N GLY A 129 14.04 4.76 1.08
CA GLY A 129 14.73 5.94 1.57
C GLY A 129 13.94 7.21 1.37
N ASP A 130 14.62 8.32 1.63
CA ASP A 130 14.06 9.66 1.45
C ASP A 130 14.69 10.32 0.22
N TYR A 131 13.90 11.08 -0.52
CA TYR A 131 14.22 11.67 -1.81
C TYR A 131 13.90 13.17 -1.80
N GLU A 132 14.80 14.00 -2.30
CA GLU A 132 14.54 15.45 -2.33
C GLU A 132 13.49 15.83 -3.39
N ARG A 133 13.44 15.11 -4.52
CA ARG A 133 12.52 15.38 -5.63
C ARG A 133 11.87 14.10 -6.15
N ALA A 134 10.63 14.19 -6.63
CA ALA A 134 9.92 13.07 -7.27
C ALA A 134 10.68 12.52 -8.49
N ALA A 135 11.44 13.37 -9.20
CA ALA A 135 12.29 12.95 -10.30
C ALA A 135 13.42 12.00 -9.85
N ASP A 136 13.96 12.20 -8.64
CA ASP A 136 15.02 11.36 -8.10
C ASP A 136 14.48 9.98 -7.69
N PHE A 137 13.25 9.94 -7.16
CA PHE A 137 12.52 8.68 -6.93
C PHE A 137 12.22 7.94 -8.24
N LYS A 138 11.69 8.63 -9.26
CA LYS A 138 11.46 8.02 -10.58
C LYS A 138 12.75 7.45 -11.16
N ALA A 139 13.85 8.18 -11.07
CA ALA A 139 15.16 7.72 -11.53
C ALA A 139 15.66 6.49 -10.74
N ALA A 140 15.32 6.37 -9.45
CA ALA A 140 15.61 5.16 -8.68
C ALA A 140 14.82 3.94 -9.20
N CYS A 141 13.52 4.10 -9.45
CA CYS A 141 12.69 3.06 -10.06
C CYS A 141 13.20 2.64 -11.45
N GLU A 142 13.68 3.60 -12.25
CA GLU A 142 14.25 3.31 -13.58
C GLU A 142 15.56 2.51 -13.49
N ARG A 143 16.42 2.83 -12.51
CA ARG A 143 17.64 2.04 -12.25
C ARG A 143 17.29 0.61 -11.82
N GLU A 144 16.33 0.44 -10.90
CA GLU A 144 15.92 -0.88 -10.44
C GLU A 144 15.37 -1.74 -11.59
N LEU A 145 14.53 -1.15 -12.47
CA LEU A 145 14.04 -1.83 -13.67
C LEU A 145 15.20 -2.26 -14.59
N ALA A 146 16.15 -1.36 -14.85
CA ALA A 146 17.30 -1.65 -15.69
C ALA A 146 18.17 -2.78 -15.12
N GLU A 147 18.42 -2.76 -13.80
CA GLU A 147 19.17 -3.81 -13.10
C GLU A 147 18.43 -5.16 -13.11
N ALA A 148 17.11 -5.16 -12.95
CA ALA A 148 16.30 -6.37 -13.02
C ALA A 148 16.35 -7.01 -14.42
N VAL A 149 16.28 -6.18 -15.47
CA VAL A 149 16.44 -6.62 -16.86
C VAL A 149 17.85 -7.16 -17.12
N ALA A 150 18.89 -6.49 -16.61
CA ALA A 150 20.28 -6.89 -16.80
C ALA A 150 20.62 -8.23 -16.12
N ARG A 151 20.01 -8.53 -14.96
CA ARG A 151 20.18 -9.80 -14.22
C ARG A 151 19.47 -10.99 -14.86
N HIS A 152 18.47 -10.73 -15.68
CA HIS A 152 17.72 -11.73 -16.43
C HIS A 152 17.80 -11.44 -17.92
N PRO A 153 19.02 -11.48 -18.51
CA PRO A 153 19.12 -11.38 -19.95
C PRO A 153 18.29 -12.53 -20.50
N ARG A 154 17.28 -12.20 -21.32
CA ARG A 154 16.53 -13.19 -22.09
C ARG A 154 17.53 -14.24 -22.54
N LYS A 155 17.33 -15.52 -22.20
CA LYS A 155 17.93 -16.60 -22.98
C LYS A 155 17.46 -16.33 -24.41
N ALA A 156 18.35 -15.72 -25.20
CA ALA A 156 18.12 -15.55 -26.61
C ALA A 156 17.98 -16.96 -27.18
N ALA A 157 16.87 -17.14 -27.90
CA ALA A 157 16.47 -18.25 -28.76
C ALA A 157 17.42 -19.46 -28.86
#